data_AF-A0A956P022-F1
#
_entry.id   AF-A0A956P022-F1
#
_cell.length_a   1.000
_cell.length_b   1.000
_cell.length_c   1.000
_cell.angle_alpha   90.00
_cell.angle_beta   90.00
_cell.angle_gamma   90.00
#
_symmetry.space_group_name_H-M   'P 1'
#
loop_
_entity.id
_entity.type
_entity.pdbx_description
1 polymer ?
#
loop_
_entity_poly.entity_id
_entity_poly.type
_entity_poly.pdbx_seq_one_letter_code
_entity_poly.pdbx_strand_id
1 'polypeptide(L)'
;MLIRRPDDIPAREITDERLYLDRRSWLATAGLAAAALAPGRLSAAVRTAARGDDDPTPYDKATTYNNYYEFGTGKEDPSRNAGRLRTAPWSVEIAGDVKRPGTVPIETVLGGLPVVERTYRMRCVEAWSMV
;
A
#
# COMPACT_ATOMS: atom_id res chain seq x y z
N MET A 1 -31.34 2.55 -21.25
CA MET A 1 -30.17 1.88 -20.66
C MET A 1 -30.42 1.76 -19.16
N LEU A 2 -30.94 0.61 -18.71
CA LEU A 2 -31.27 0.34 -17.31
C LEU A 2 -30.04 -0.26 -16.63
N ILE A 3 -29.27 0.58 -15.95
CA ILE A 3 -28.23 0.11 -15.04
C ILE A 3 -28.98 -0.51 -13.84
N ARG A 4 -29.07 -1.84 -13.80
CA ARG A 4 -29.59 -2.56 -12.63
C ARG A 4 -28.61 -2.35 -11.49
N ARG A 5 -29.11 -1.96 -10.32
CA ARG A 5 -28.31 -2.07 -9.09
C ARG A 5 -28.11 -3.56 -8.82
N PRO A 6 -26.88 -4.02 -8.53
CA PRO A 6 -26.69 -5.38 -8.05
C PRO A 6 -27.52 -5.56 -6.78
N ASP A 7 -28.11 -6.75 -6.60
CA ASP A 7 -28.85 -7.08 -5.40
C ASP A 7 -27.95 -6.92 -4.16
N ASP A 8 -28.53 -6.53 -3.03
CA ASP A 8 -27.78 -6.43 -1.77
C ASP A 8 -27.16 -7.79 -1.45
N ILE A 9 -25.84 -7.79 -1.23
CA ILE A 9 -25.09 -9.02 -0.90
C ILE A 9 -25.69 -9.58 0.40
N PRO A 10 -26.25 -10.81 0.39
CA PRO A 10 -26.81 -11.41 1.58
C PRO A 10 -25.76 -11.49 2.68
N ALA A 11 -26.12 -11.13 3.93
CA ALA A 11 -25.16 -11.08 5.04
C ALA A 11 -24.36 -12.39 5.25
N ARG A 12 -24.94 -13.54 4.87
CA ARG A 12 -24.28 -14.86 4.90
C ARG A 12 -23.12 -15.02 3.90
N GLU A 13 -23.08 -14.21 2.85
CA GLU A 13 -22.02 -14.18 1.83
C GLU A 13 -20.92 -13.18 2.17
N ILE A 14 -21.18 -12.31 3.15
CA ILE A 14 -20.19 -11.39 3.71
C ILE A 14 -19.37 -12.15 4.75
N THR A 15 -18.04 -12.14 4.61
CA THR A 15 -17.17 -12.68 5.65
C THR A 15 -17.40 -11.91 6.95
N ASP A 16 -17.68 -12.63 8.03
CA ASP A 16 -17.85 -12.04 9.35
C ASP A 16 -16.65 -11.14 9.71
N GLU A 17 -16.94 -9.95 10.25
CA GLU A 17 -15.91 -8.95 10.57
C GLU A 17 -14.82 -9.51 11.49
N ARG A 18 -15.22 -10.34 12.46
CA ARG A 18 -14.28 -10.97 13.38
C ARG A 18 -13.34 -11.90 12.62
N LEU A 19 -13.86 -12.68 11.68
CA LEU A 19 -13.03 -13.53 10.81
C LEU A 19 -12.12 -12.72 9.89
N TYR A 20 -12.59 -11.59 9.35
CA TYR A 20 -11.78 -10.70 8.52
C TYR A 20 -10.60 -10.09 9.29
N LEU A 21 -10.86 -9.62 10.52
CA LEU A 21 -9.84 -9.05 11.41
C LEU A 21 -8.86 -10.12 11.91
N ASP A 22 -9.37 -11.31 12.26
CA ASP A 22 -8.59 -12.42 12.80
C ASP A 22 -7.76 -13.16 11.74
N ARG A 23 -8.02 -12.94 10.44
CA ARG A 23 -7.38 -13.70 9.34
C ARG A 23 -5.86 -13.75 9.42
N ARG A 24 -5.22 -12.64 9.82
CA ARG A 24 -3.75 -12.55 9.91
C ARG A 24 -3.23 -13.30 11.12
N SER A 25 -3.96 -13.25 12.24
CA SER A 25 -3.65 -14.02 13.44
C SER A 25 -3.78 -15.53 13.16
N TRP A 26 -4.85 -15.92 12.44
CA TRP A 26 -5.05 -17.31 12.03
C TRP A 26 -3.94 -17.81 11.10
N LEU A 27 -3.58 -17.04 10.05
CA LEU A 27 -2.50 -17.40 9.14
C LEU A 27 -1.14 -17.50 9.85
N ALA A 28 -0.86 -16.58 10.78
CA ALA A 28 0.35 -16.63 11.58
C ALA A 28 0.37 -17.86 12.50
N THR A 29 -0.75 -18.17 13.16
CA THR A 29 -0.88 -19.33 14.06
C THR A 29 -0.79 -20.64 13.30
N ALA A 30 -1.48 -20.75 12.15
CA ALA A 30 -1.41 -21.92 11.27
C ALA A 30 0.01 -22.12 10.72
N GLY A 31 0.67 -21.04 10.31
CA GLY A 31 2.07 -21.06 9.86
C GLY A 31 3.04 -21.50 10.96
N LEU A 32 2.86 -21.03 12.20
CA LEU A 32 3.64 -21.45 13.37
C LEU A 32 3.43 -22.94 13.71
N ALA A 33 2.19 -23.41 13.70
CA ALA A 33 1.87 -24.82 13.96
C ALA A 33 2.47 -25.73 12.88
N ALA A 34 2.37 -25.34 11.61
CA ALA A 34 3.00 -26.07 10.51
C ALA A 34 4.54 -26.08 10.63
N ALA A 35 5.14 -24.95 11.04
CA ALA A 35 6.59 -24.86 11.26
C ALA A 35 7.07 -25.69 12.47
N ALA A 36 6.26 -25.80 13.53
CA ALA A 36 6.58 -26.62 14.70
C ALA A 36 6.60 -28.13 14.40
N LEU A 37 5.83 -28.58 13.40
CA LEU A 37 5.82 -29.95 12.91
C LEU A 37 6.87 -30.20 11.80
N ALA A 38 7.56 -29.15 11.35
CA ALA A 38 8.51 -29.24 10.27
C ALA A 38 9.97 -29.37 10.78
N PRO A 39 10.81 -30.15 10.09
CA PRO A 39 12.20 -30.33 10.50
C PRO A 39 12.99 -29.03 10.38
N GLY A 40 13.37 -28.43 11.52
CA GLY A 40 14.47 -27.49 11.80
C GLY A 40 14.60 -26.19 11.01
N ARG A 41 14.32 -26.17 9.71
CA ARG A 41 14.58 -25.05 8.78
C ARG A 41 13.38 -24.11 8.63
N LEU A 42 12.15 -24.56 8.91
CA LEU A 42 10.94 -23.76 8.78
C LEU A 42 10.71 -22.82 9.99
N SER A 43 11.19 -23.16 11.18
CA SER A 43 11.06 -22.33 12.39
C SER A 43 11.86 -21.02 12.35
N ALA A 44 12.90 -20.94 11.53
CA ALA A 44 13.68 -19.71 11.34
C ALA A 44 12.95 -18.69 10.43
N ALA A 45 12.20 -19.17 9.43
CA ALA A 45 11.49 -18.33 8.46
C ALA A 45 10.31 -17.56 9.07
N VAL A 46 9.73 -18.04 10.18
CA VAL A 46 8.60 -17.37 10.84
C VAL A 46 9.06 -16.23 11.75
N ARG A 47 10.29 -16.26 12.27
CA ARG A 47 10.80 -15.21 13.18
C ARG A 47 11.19 -13.91 12.46
N THR A 48 11.54 -13.98 11.19
CA THR A 48 11.97 -12.81 10.38
C THR A 48 10.80 -11.96 9.88
N ALA A 49 9.58 -12.50 9.81
CA ALA A 49 8.42 -11.75 9.31
C ALA A 49 7.92 -10.65 10.27
N ALA A 50 8.36 -10.66 11.54
CA ALA A 50 7.82 -9.82 12.62
C ALA A 50 8.71 -8.64 13.05
N ARG A 51 9.91 -8.47 12.49
CA ARG A 51 10.80 -7.35 12.85
C ARG A 51 10.78 -6.27 11.78
N GLY A 52 10.45 -5.05 12.18
CA GLY A 52 10.61 -3.82 11.39
C GLY A 52 12.05 -3.31 11.37
N ASP A 53 13.02 -4.22 11.29
CA ASP A 53 14.46 -3.93 11.25
C ASP A 53 15.00 -4.08 9.82
N ASP A 54 14.17 -3.85 8.79
CA ASP A 54 14.63 -3.97 7.40
C ASP A 54 15.54 -2.79 7.05
N ASP A 55 16.61 -3.08 6.30
CA ASP A 55 17.47 -2.05 5.75
C ASP A 55 16.69 -1.19 4.73
N PRO A 56 16.78 0.14 4.80
CA PRO A 56 16.16 1.02 3.82
C PRO A 56 16.68 0.73 2.41
N THR A 57 15.77 0.82 1.44
CA THR A 57 16.12 0.74 0.02
C THR A 57 17.10 1.86 -0.33
N PRO A 58 18.18 1.57 -1.08
CA PRO A 58 19.06 2.61 -1.60
C PRO A 58 18.27 3.69 -2.33
N TYR A 59 18.59 4.96 -2.05
CA TYR A 59 17.87 6.12 -2.58
C TYR A 59 17.80 6.14 -4.11
N ASP A 60 18.86 5.73 -4.79
CA ASP A 60 18.91 5.63 -6.25
C ASP A 60 17.86 4.64 -6.76
N LYS A 61 17.69 3.48 -6.12
CA LYS A 61 16.66 2.51 -6.49
C LYS A 61 15.26 3.05 -6.24
N ALA A 62 15.03 3.67 -5.09
CA ALA A 62 13.74 4.27 -4.75
C ALA A 62 13.29 5.36 -5.74
N THR A 63 14.25 6.09 -6.32
CA THR A 63 13.99 7.22 -7.24
C THR A 63 14.13 6.89 -8.72
N THR A 64 14.61 5.70 -9.08
CA THR A 64 14.83 5.31 -10.49
C THR A 64 14.10 4.05 -10.94
N TYR A 65 13.66 3.19 -10.01
CA TYR A 65 12.90 1.98 -10.31
C TYR A 65 11.43 2.17 -9.94
N ASN A 66 10.65 2.77 -10.84
CA ASN A 66 9.30 3.24 -10.55
C ASN A 66 8.28 2.75 -11.58
N ASN A 67 7.02 2.67 -11.15
CA ASN A 67 5.87 2.50 -12.03
C ASN A 67 5.09 3.81 -12.05
N TYR A 68 5.19 4.55 -13.15
CA TYR A 68 4.39 5.76 -13.40
C TYR A 68 4.12 5.85 -14.91
N TYR A 69 2.98 5.31 -15.33
CA TYR A 69 2.73 4.96 -16.73
C TYR A 69 2.58 6.18 -17.64
N GLU A 70 2.13 7.30 -17.10
CA GLU A 70 2.07 8.62 -17.74
C GLU A 70 3.46 9.12 -18.19
N PHE A 71 4.53 8.52 -17.66
CA PHE A 71 5.91 8.82 -18.00
C PHE A 71 6.63 7.68 -18.74
N GLY A 72 5.94 6.58 -19.06
CA GLY A 72 6.48 5.43 -19.81
C GLY A 72 6.24 4.10 -19.10
N THR A 73 6.53 3.00 -19.79
CA THR A 73 6.25 1.62 -19.30
C THR A 73 7.49 0.91 -18.75
N GLY A 74 8.69 1.40 -19.10
CA GLY A 74 9.95 0.93 -18.51
C GLY A 74 10.13 1.44 -17.09
N LYS A 75 10.83 0.69 -16.25
CA LYS A 75 11.01 1.01 -14.81
C LYS A 75 11.78 2.31 -14.59
N GLU A 76 12.65 2.66 -15.52
CA GLU A 76 13.47 3.87 -15.52
C GLU A 76 12.87 5.02 -16.33
N ASP A 77 11.77 4.79 -17.06
CA ASP A 77 11.12 5.86 -17.83
C ASP A 77 10.61 7.01 -16.94
N PRO A 78 9.98 6.76 -15.77
CA PRO A 78 9.54 7.83 -14.88
C PRO A 78 10.66 8.76 -14.47
N SER A 79 11.83 8.24 -14.06
CA SER A 79 12.94 9.07 -13.61
C SER A 79 13.53 9.93 -14.74
N ARG A 80 13.49 9.47 -15.99
CA ARG A 80 13.91 10.25 -17.17
C ARG A 80 12.91 11.32 -17.58
N ASN A 81 11.61 11.06 -17.44
CA ASN A 81 10.57 11.85 -18.08
C ASN A 81 9.72 12.70 -17.12
N ALA A 82 9.71 12.40 -15.81
CA ALA A 82 8.85 13.08 -14.83
C ALA A 82 9.17 14.57 -14.62
N GLY A 83 10.36 15.04 -15.01
CA GLY A 83 10.74 16.45 -14.91
C GLY A 83 9.83 17.42 -15.69
N ARG A 84 9.01 16.92 -16.61
CA ARG A 84 8.00 17.71 -17.33
C ARG A 84 6.71 17.97 -16.52
N LEU A 85 6.52 17.29 -15.38
CA LEU A 85 5.37 17.47 -14.51
C LEU A 85 5.50 18.78 -13.74
N ARG A 86 4.51 19.67 -13.89
CA ARG A 86 4.40 20.85 -13.03
C ARG A 86 3.71 20.47 -11.73
N THR A 87 4.48 20.35 -10.66
CA THR A 87 4.00 19.98 -9.32
C THR A 87 3.61 21.18 -8.45
N ALA A 88 3.85 22.40 -8.93
CA ALA A 88 3.44 23.64 -8.27
C ALA A 88 3.09 24.72 -9.30
N PRO A 89 2.00 25.50 -9.08
CA PRO A 89 0.99 25.33 -8.04
C PRO A 89 0.15 24.05 -8.26
N TRP A 90 -0.32 23.42 -7.19
CA TRP A 90 -1.16 22.21 -7.26
C TRP A 90 -2.29 22.25 -6.24
N SER A 91 -3.41 21.63 -6.58
CA SER A 91 -4.62 21.60 -5.74
C SER A 91 -5.23 20.21 -5.71
N VAL A 92 -5.85 19.86 -4.59
CA VAL A 92 -6.55 18.59 -4.39
C VAL A 92 -8.04 18.87 -4.20
N GLU A 93 -8.87 18.18 -4.97
CA GLU A 93 -10.32 18.23 -4.83
C GLU A 93 -10.80 17.15 -3.85
N ILE A 94 -11.56 17.56 -2.83
CA ILE A 94 -12.26 16.68 -1.89
C ILE A 94 -13.74 16.67 -2.30
N ALA A 95 -14.19 15.54 -2.84
CA ALA A 95 -15.55 15.35 -3.37
C ALA A 95 -16.15 14.00 -2.89
N GLY A 96 -17.39 13.69 -3.33
CA GLY A 96 -18.10 12.48 -2.96
C GLY A 96 -19.04 12.66 -1.75
N ASP A 97 -19.29 11.59 -1.01
CA ASP A 97 -20.19 11.59 0.16
C ASP A 97 -19.49 12.17 1.39
N VAL A 98 -19.34 13.50 1.40
CA VAL A 98 -18.69 14.26 2.46
C VAL A 98 -19.54 15.48 2.83
N LYS A 99 -19.53 15.85 4.11
CA LYS A 99 -20.33 17.00 4.60
C LYS A 99 -19.84 18.36 4.08
N ARG A 100 -18.56 18.48 3.72
CA ARG A 100 -17.92 19.73 3.30
C ARG A 100 -16.96 19.45 2.14
N PRO A 101 -17.46 19.37 0.90
CA PRO A 101 -16.61 19.26 -0.28
C PRO A 101 -15.85 20.57 -0.54
N GLY A 102 -14.75 20.51 -1.27
CA GLY A 102 -13.97 21.69 -1.64
C GLY A 102 -12.63 21.37 -2.28
N THR A 103 -12.00 22.39 -2.88
CA THR A 103 -10.64 22.30 -3.42
C THR A 103 -9.67 22.97 -2.48
N VAL A 104 -8.57 22.29 -2.14
CA VAL A 104 -7.54 22.79 -1.24
C VAL A 104 -6.18 22.87 -1.95
N PRO A 105 -5.43 23.98 -1.85
CA PRO A 105 -4.04 24.03 -2.28
C PRO A 105 -3.20 23.01 -1.51
N ILE A 106 -2.24 22.36 -2.17
CA ILE A 106 -1.41 21.33 -1.54
C ILE A 106 -0.62 21.87 -0.33
N GLU A 107 -0.25 23.15 -0.37
CA GLU A 107 0.48 23.85 0.69
C GLU A 107 -0.36 23.96 1.97
N THR A 108 -1.69 24.03 1.84
CA THR A 108 -2.60 24.05 3.00
C THR A 108 -2.63 22.67 3.68
N VAL A 109 -2.56 21.59 2.89
CA VAL A 109 -2.51 20.22 3.41
C VAL A 109 -1.18 19.95 4.11
N LEU A 110 -0.07 20.37 3.49
CA LEU A 110 1.27 20.15 4.02
C LEU A 110 1.61 21.04 5.22
N GLY A 111 1.17 22.30 5.20
CA GLY A 111 1.50 23.27 6.25
C GLY A 111 0.74 23.08 7.57
N GLY A 112 -0.38 22.36 7.55
CA GLY A 112 -1.25 22.17 8.72
C GLY A 112 -0.93 20.96 9.61
N LEU A 113 0.05 20.13 9.23
CA LEU A 113 0.31 18.83 9.87
C LEU A 113 1.79 18.67 10.25
N PRO A 114 2.12 18.04 11.39
CA PRO A 114 3.49 17.68 11.70
C PRO A 114 4.00 16.63 10.71
N VAL A 115 5.18 16.88 10.14
CA VAL A 115 5.85 15.89 9.28
C VAL A 115 6.34 14.74 10.17
N VAL A 116 5.88 13.53 9.86
CA VAL A 116 6.28 12.30 10.54
C VAL A 116 7.00 11.39 9.56
N GLU A 117 8.22 10.99 9.89
CA GLU A 117 8.94 9.96 9.14
C GLU A 117 8.40 8.57 9.55
N ARG A 118 8.14 7.72 8.57
CA ARG A 118 7.68 6.34 8.78
C ARG A 118 8.40 5.42 7.83
N THR A 119 9.09 4.41 8.37
CA THR A 119 9.66 3.33 7.58
C THR A 119 8.57 2.34 7.22
N TYR A 120 8.31 2.18 5.92
CA TYR A 120 7.24 1.31 5.41
C TYR A 120 7.74 0.40 4.31
N ARG A 121 7.26 -0.84 4.33
CA ARG A 121 7.42 -1.76 3.21
C ARG A 121 6.44 -1.39 2.09
N MET A 122 6.95 -0.95 0.95
CA MET A 122 6.20 -0.78 -0.28
C MET A 122 6.27 -2.06 -1.11
N ARG A 123 5.12 -2.69 -1.39
CA ARG A 123 5.03 -3.94 -2.16
C ARG A 123 4.25 -3.68 -3.44
N CYS A 124 4.92 -3.72 -4.58
CA CYS A 124 4.27 -3.66 -5.89
C CYS A 124 3.49 -4.97 -6.14
N VAL A 125 2.49 -5.02 -7.03
CA VAL A 125 1.87 -6.31 -7.39
C VAL A 125 2.81 -7.22 -8.20
N GLU A 126 3.77 -6.63 -8.92
CA GLU A 126 4.71 -7.29 -9.85
C GLU A 126 5.86 -8.08 -9.15
N ALA A 127 5.63 -8.62 -7.96
CA ALA A 127 6.60 -9.46 -7.24
C ALA A 127 7.91 -8.78 -6.73
N TRP A 128 8.00 -7.45 -6.71
CA TRP A 128 9.10 -6.71 -6.05
C TRP A 128 8.62 -5.81 -4.89
N SER A 129 9.55 -5.39 -4.03
CA SER A 129 9.29 -4.54 -2.87
C SER A 129 10.45 -3.59 -2.58
N MET A 130 10.16 -2.54 -1.81
CA MET A 130 11.09 -1.60 -1.22
C MET A 130 10.73 -1.41 0.26
N VAL A 131 11.70 -0.96 1.03
CA VAL A 131 11.57 -0.42 2.40
C VAL A 131 12.07 1.01 2.43
#